data_AF-A0A925EJU3-F1
#
_entry.id   AF-A0A925EJU3-F1
#
_cell.length_a   1.000
_cell.length_b   1.000
_cell.length_c   1.000
_cell.angle_alpha   90.00
_cell.angle_beta   90.00
_cell.angle_gamma   90.00
#
_symmetry.space_group_name_H-M   'P 1'
#
loop_
_entity.id
_entity.type
_entity.pdbx_description
1 polymer ?
#
loop_
_entity_poly.entity_id
_entity_poly.type
_entity_poly.pdbx_seq_one_letter_code
_entity_poly.pdbx_strand_id
1 'polypeptide(L)'
;MKRFLILLFAILFIASCAPAKPVDLVLEAGFRYSTYGPTYNPGPEYWPQVGKQMATKFTGAKPATIWIVGNVNGNGTYLNLPCETEDPNIRCGFVDMNEDLLTTFDEQGFDVWLQVEAGNADMDELIDIVLNQYKHHPSVVGFGVDVEWYQSTDGPEGTPISDEVAERWVKAVQKHNPNYRLFLKHWDARWMPPAFRDGILFVNDSQQFESFEHLMRDFTEWGRTFAPAPVGFQYGYPADRIWWKYLEDPPGEIGQLLIDEVPNTKALFWVDFTVIEVFPPE
;
A
#
# COMPACT_ATOMS: atom_id res chain seq x y z
N MET A 1 49.37 -37.31 42.12
CA MET A 1 48.78 -37.44 40.77
C MET A 1 47.91 -36.22 40.48
N LYS A 2 48.38 -35.32 39.62
CA LYS A 2 47.69 -34.08 39.22
C LYS A 2 46.59 -34.42 38.20
N ARG A 3 45.33 -34.04 38.46
CA ARG A 3 44.27 -34.01 37.45
C ARG A 3 44.02 -32.55 37.07
N PHE A 4 44.43 -32.18 35.86
CA PHE A 4 44.08 -30.90 35.24
C PHE A 4 42.64 -30.99 34.72
N LEU A 5 41.76 -30.14 35.22
CA LEU A 5 40.43 -29.93 34.68
C LEU A 5 40.53 -28.76 33.69
N ILE A 6 40.43 -29.06 32.39
CA ILE A 6 40.34 -28.04 31.34
C ILE A 6 38.85 -27.69 31.20
N LEU A 7 38.46 -26.49 31.63
CA LEU A 7 37.14 -25.94 31.38
C LEU A 7 37.15 -25.28 29.99
N LEU A 8 36.46 -25.88 29.02
CA LEU A 8 36.18 -25.23 27.74
C LEU A 8 35.05 -24.20 27.96
N PHE A 9 35.36 -22.91 27.82
CA PHE A 9 34.33 -21.87 27.70
C PHE A 9 33.83 -21.85 26.26
N ALA A 10 32.60 -22.32 26.04
CA ALA A 10 31.89 -22.08 24.79
C ALA A 10 31.37 -20.63 24.81
N ILE A 11 31.93 -19.78 23.95
CA ILE A 11 31.41 -18.42 23.71
C ILE A 11 30.20 -18.57 22.79
N LEU A 12 29.01 -18.44 23.37
CA LEU A 12 27.76 -18.30 22.62
C LEU A 12 27.76 -16.90 21.99
N PHE A 13 27.92 -16.81 20.67
CA PHE A 13 27.61 -15.58 19.94
C PHE A 13 26.09 -15.42 19.92
N ILE A 14 25.57 -14.61 20.84
CA ILE A 14 24.22 -14.05 20.69
C ILE A 14 24.34 -13.02 19.58
N ALA A 15 23.88 -13.38 18.38
CA ALA A 15 23.63 -12.40 17.33
C ALA A 15 22.57 -11.43 17.85
N SER A 16 23.02 -10.28 18.35
CA SER A 16 22.14 -9.17 18.67
C SER A 16 21.49 -8.73 17.34
N CYS A 17 20.20 -9.01 17.16
CA CYS A 17 19.37 -8.27 16.21
C CYS A 17 19.43 -6.80 16.65
N ALA A 18 20.34 -6.03 16.05
CA ALA A 18 20.24 -4.59 16.14
C ALA A 18 18.89 -4.21 15.51
N PRO A 19 18.06 -3.37 16.16
CA PRO A 19 16.87 -2.84 15.52
C PRO A 19 17.30 -2.16 14.21
N ALA A 20 16.60 -2.45 13.12
CA ALA A 20 16.84 -1.82 11.84
C ALA A 20 16.83 -0.29 12.06
N LYS A 21 17.83 0.42 11.51
CA LYS A 21 17.81 1.89 11.52
C LYS A 21 16.52 2.34 10.83
N PRO A 22 15.79 3.33 11.37
CA PRO A 22 14.66 3.92 10.66
C PRO A 22 15.16 4.41 9.31
N VAL A 23 14.63 3.83 8.23
CA VAL A 23 14.79 4.41 6.91
C VAL A 23 14.00 5.71 6.94
N ASP A 24 14.67 6.85 6.76
CA ASP A 24 13.97 8.11 6.57
C ASP A 24 13.32 8.07 5.19
N LEU A 25 12.09 7.57 5.17
CA LEU A 25 11.30 7.45 3.94
C LEU A 25 10.94 8.86 3.47
N VAL A 26 11.17 9.12 2.19
CA VAL A 26 10.64 10.30 1.51
C VAL A 26 9.11 10.21 1.55
N LEU A 27 8.43 11.36 1.70
CA LEU A 27 6.97 11.40 1.60
C LEU A 27 6.56 11.00 0.18
N GLU A 28 5.71 10.00 0.06
CA GLU A 28 5.06 9.61 -1.18
C GLU A 28 3.71 10.34 -1.29
N ALA A 29 3.40 10.90 -2.46
CA ALA A 29 2.11 11.54 -2.68
C ALA A 29 1.61 11.30 -4.10
N GLY A 30 0.34 10.93 -4.23
CA GLY A 30 -0.25 10.64 -5.52
C GLY A 30 -1.67 10.13 -5.46
N PHE A 31 -1.96 9.07 -6.20
CA PHE A 31 -3.32 8.57 -6.36
C PHE A 31 -3.41 7.06 -6.21
N ARG A 32 -4.59 6.58 -5.84
CA ARG A 32 -4.97 5.17 -5.94
C ARG A 32 -5.72 4.96 -7.25
N TYR A 33 -5.38 3.91 -7.99
CA TYR A 33 -6.07 3.49 -9.22
C TYR A 33 -6.63 2.07 -9.10
N SER A 34 -7.84 1.91 -9.62
CA SER A 34 -8.51 0.65 -9.93
C SER A 34 -9.19 0.73 -11.29
N THR A 35 -9.51 -0.43 -11.85
CA THR A 35 -10.25 -0.54 -13.12
C THR A 35 -11.72 -0.10 -13.03
N TYR A 36 -12.24 0.11 -11.82
CA TYR A 36 -13.67 0.38 -11.58
C TYR A 36 -13.95 1.73 -10.89
N GLY A 37 -12.92 2.42 -10.39
CA GLY A 37 -13.09 3.69 -9.67
C GLY A 37 -13.41 4.88 -10.58
N PRO A 38 -12.58 5.15 -11.62
CA PRO A 38 -12.81 6.27 -12.54
C PRO A 38 -14.09 6.07 -13.35
N THR A 39 -14.82 7.15 -13.63
CA THR A 39 -16.03 7.11 -14.45
C THR A 39 -15.77 6.78 -15.93
N TYR A 40 -14.55 7.07 -16.40
CA TYR A 40 -14.00 6.68 -17.69
C TYR A 40 -12.47 6.66 -17.60
N ASN A 41 -11.77 6.07 -18.58
CA ASN A 41 -10.31 6.13 -18.67
C ASN A 41 -9.91 7.31 -19.57
N PRO A 42 -9.30 8.39 -19.03
CA PRO A 42 -8.88 9.53 -19.85
C PRO A 42 -7.66 9.23 -20.74
N GLY A 43 -7.00 8.08 -20.54
CA GLY A 43 -5.83 7.65 -21.29
C GLY A 43 -4.59 7.50 -20.41
N PRO A 44 -3.53 6.86 -20.93
CA PRO A 44 -2.33 6.53 -20.14
C PRO A 44 -1.53 7.76 -19.68
N GLU A 45 -1.58 8.88 -20.42
CA GLU A 45 -0.85 10.11 -20.05
C GLU A 45 -1.46 10.85 -18.85
N TYR A 46 -2.74 10.59 -18.55
CA TYR A 46 -3.46 11.22 -17.45
C TYR A 46 -2.88 10.83 -16.08
N TRP A 47 -2.59 9.55 -15.87
CA TRP A 47 -2.19 9.04 -14.57
C TRP A 47 -0.86 9.64 -14.05
N PRO A 48 0.22 9.71 -14.85
CA PRO A 48 1.43 10.39 -14.44
C PRO A 48 1.21 11.90 -14.17
N GLN A 49 0.31 12.55 -14.91
CA GLN A 49 -0.01 13.95 -14.68
C GLN A 49 -0.66 14.14 -13.30
N VAL A 50 -1.65 13.33 -12.95
CA VAL A 50 -2.31 13.36 -11.63
C VAL A 50 -1.30 13.15 -10.51
N GLY A 51 -0.47 12.12 -10.60
CA GLY A 51 0.54 11.83 -9.56
C GLY A 51 1.51 12.98 -9.34
N LYS A 52 1.96 13.62 -10.42
CA LYS A 52 2.82 14.83 -10.32
C LYS A 52 2.08 16.00 -9.70
N GLN A 53 0.84 16.29 -10.14
CA GLN A 53 0.05 17.38 -9.58
C GLN A 53 -0.17 17.18 -8.07
N MET A 54 -0.49 15.96 -7.64
CA MET A 54 -0.63 15.63 -6.24
C MET A 54 0.69 15.83 -5.47
N ALA A 55 1.81 15.28 -5.97
CA ALA A 55 3.10 15.42 -5.30
C ALA A 55 3.55 16.88 -5.15
N THR A 56 3.27 17.73 -6.14
CA THR A 56 3.65 19.16 -6.08
C THR A 56 2.95 19.94 -4.97
N LYS A 57 1.88 19.39 -4.37
CA LYS A 57 1.20 20.00 -3.22
C LYS A 57 2.03 19.92 -1.94
N PHE A 58 3.01 19.02 -1.86
CA PHE A 58 3.78 18.75 -0.64
C PHE A 58 5.28 18.90 -0.89
N THR A 59 5.95 19.68 -0.03
CA THR A 59 7.37 19.97 -0.20
C THR A 59 8.21 18.71 -0.09
N GLY A 60 8.95 18.38 -1.16
CA GLY A 60 9.86 17.24 -1.19
C GLY A 60 9.17 15.88 -1.36
N ALA A 61 7.86 15.86 -1.61
CA ALA A 61 7.16 14.60 -1.89
C ALA A 61 7.55 14.04 -3.26
N LYS A 62 7.65 12.71 -3.34
CA LYS A 62 7.85 11.97 -4.57
C LYS A 62 6.50 11.54 -5.14
N PRO A 63 6.27 11.65 -6.46
CA PRO A 63 5.06 11.13 -7.08
C PRO A 63 4.95 9.62 -6.87
N ALA A 64 3.77 9.17 -6.44
CA ALA A 64 3.54 7.77 -6.14
C ALA A 64 2.15 7.29 -6.57
N THR A 65 1.92 5.99 -6.60
CA THR A 65 0.58 5.44 -6.81
C THR A 65 0.38 4.08 -6.14
N ILE A 66 -0.84 3.87 -5.64
CA ILE A 66 -1.36 2.53 -5.39
C ILE A 66 -2.03 2.06 -6.69
N TRP A 67 -1.42 1.10 -7.38
CA TRP A 67 -1.89 0.58 -8.65
C TRP A 67 -2.46 -0.83 -8.46
N ILE A 68 -3.79 -0.97 -8.55
CA ILE A 68 -4.43 -2.27 -8.36
C ILE A 68 -4.29 -3.10 -9.62
N VAL A 69 -3.63 -4.25 -9.47
CA VAL A 69 -3.40 -5.25 -10.52
C VAL A 69 -4.28 -6.50 -10.34
N GLY A 70 -4.95 -6.64 -9.20
CA GLY A 70 -5.86 -7.74 -8.92
C GLY A 70 -7.14 -7.25 -8.25
N ASN A 71 -8.30 -7.50 -8.86
CA ASN A 71 -9.60 -7.15 -8.29
C ASN A 71 -10.35 -8.37 -7.81
N VAL A 72 -11.11 -8.23 -6.71
CA VAL A 72 -11.95 -9.33 -6.23
C VAL A 72 -12.93 -9.76 -7.33
N ASN A 73 -12.97 -11.06 -7.62
CA ASN A 73 -13.81 -11.62 -8.68
C ASN A 73 -14.33 -13.01 -8.31
N GLY A 74 -15.64 -13.10 -8.07
CA GLY A 74 -16.25 -14.34 -7.60
C GLY A 74 -15.66 -14.74 -6.25
N ASN A 75 -15.07 -15.94 -6.17
CA ASN A 75 -14.51 -16.46 -4.93
C ASN A 75 -13.06 -16.00 -4.63
N GLY A 76 -12.41 -15.30 -5.55
CA GLY A 76 -10.99 -14.98 -5.45
C GLY A 76 -10.65 -13.68 -6.13
N THR A 77 -9.59 -13.66 -6.92
CA THR A 77 -9.10 -12.45 -7.59
C THR A 77 -8.95 -12.65 -9.09
N TYR A 78 -9.21 -11.59 -9.84
CA TYR A 78 -8.88 -11.49 -11.25
C TYR A 78 -7.68 -10.55 -11.41
N LEU A 79 -6.56 -11.11 -11.85
CA LEU A 79 -5.35 -10.38 -12.21
C LEU A 79 -5.50 -9.80 -13.62
N ASN A 80 -5.28 -8.50 -13.77
CA ASN A 80 -5.34 -7.80 -15.07
C ASN A 80 -4.05 -8.00 -15.91
N LEU A 81 -3.43 -9.17 -15.79
CA LEU A 81 -2.21 -9.60 -16.46
C LEU A 81 -2.27 -11.10 -16.80
N PRO A 82 -1.51 -11.56 -17.82
CA PRO A 82 -1.29 -12.98 -18.06
C PRO A 82 -0.51 -13.62 -16.92
N CYS A 83 -0.94 -14.81 -16.50
CA CYS A 83 -0.24 -15.60 -15.50
C CYS A 83 -0.51 -17.10 -15.66
N GLU A 84 0.29 -17.90 -14.97
CA GLU A 84 0.08 -19.33 -14.75
C GLU A 84 -0.10 -19.55 -13.25
N THR A 85 -1.10 -20.34 -12.87
CA THR A 85 -1.47 -20.57 -11.47
C THR A 85 -2.19 -21.91 -11.34
N GLU A 86 -1.95 -22.60 -10.22
CA GLU A 86 -2.69 -23.80 -9.83
C GLU A 86 -3.80 -23.48 -8.82
N ASP A 87 -3.84 -22.26 -8.28
CA ASP A 87 -4.91 -21.81 -7.38
C ASP A 87 -6.19 -21.55 -8.17
N PRO A 88 -7.28 -22.31 -7.92
CA PRO A 88 -8.55 -22.11 -8.61
C PRO A 88 -9.23 -20.76 -8.31
N ASN A 89 -8.75 -20.03 -7.29
CA ASN A 89 -9.24 -18.69 -6.93
C ASN A 89 -8.47 -17.56 -7.65
N ILE A 90 -7.42 -17.86 -8.40
CA ILE A 90 -6.71 -16.86 -9.20
C ILE A 90 -7.14 -17.00 -10.66
N ARG A 91 -7.60 -15.89 -11.25
CA ARG A 91 -7.94 -15.82 -12.68
C ARG A 91 -7.02 -14.84 -13.37
N CYS A 92 -6.40 -15.27 -14.47
CA CYS A 92 -5.48 -14.46 -15.24
C CYS A 92 -6.18 -13.72 -16.39
N GLY A 93 -5.73 -12.50 -16.64
CA GLY A 93 -6.06 -11.76 -17.85
C GLY A 93 -5.35 -12.33 -19.08
N PHE A 94 -5.84 -12.01 -20.27
CA PHE A 94 -5.18 -12.39 -21.52
C PHE A 94 -4.19 -11.34 -22.01
N VAL A 95 -4.30 -10.12 -21.51
CA VAL A 95 -3.53 -8.95 -21.92
C VAL A 95 -2.93 -8.34 -20.67
N ASP A 96 -1.67 -7.94 -20.75
CA ASP A 96 -1.03 -7.15 -19.69
C ASP A 96 -1.54 -5.72 -19.79
N MET A 97 -2.28 -5.28 -18.78
CA MET A 97 -2.84 -3.92 -18.74
C MET A 97 -1.90 -2.91 -18.06
N ASN A 98 -0.73 -3.32 -17.58
CA ASN A 98 0.10 -2.53 -16.67
C ASN A 98 1.48 -2.17 -17.26
N GLU A 99 2.12 -3.06 -18.03
CA GLU A 99 3.53 -2.93 -18.47
C GLU A 99 3.88 -1.55 -19.09
N ASP A 100 3.08 -1.07 -20.05
CA ASP A 100 3.33 0.20 -20.74
C ASP A 100 3.27 1.40 -19.78
N LEU A 101 2.35 1.36 -18.81
CA LEU A 101 2.20 2.45 -17.84
C LEU A 101 3.27 2.38 -16.74
N LEU A 102 3.65 1.18 -16.29
CA LEU A 102 4.79 1.01 -15.37
C LEU A 102 6.10 1.51 -15.99
N THR A 103 6.32 1.26 -17.28
CA THR A 103 7.44 1.85 -18.04
C THR A 103 7.39 3.38 -17.99
N THR A 104 6.20 3.95 -18.19
CA THR A 104 5.99 5.40 -18.11
C THR A 104 6.29 5.93 -16.70
N PHE A 105 5.94 5.19 -15.65
CA PHE A 105 6.25 5.53 -14.26
C PHE A 105 7.75 5.45 -13.95
N ASP A 106 8.47 4.49 -14.51
CA ASP A 106 9.94 4.40 -14.41
C ASP A 106 10.61 5.67 -14.95
N GLU A 107 10.22 6.08 -16.16
CA GLU A 107 10.78 7.26 -16.83
C GLU A 107 10.48 8.57 -16.08
N GLN A 108 9.37 8.59 -15.33
CA GLN A 108 8.90 9.77 -14.61
C GLN A 108 9.27 9.75 -13.12
N GLY A 109 9.99 8.74 -12.65
CA GLY A 109 10.52 8.67 -11.29
C GLY A 109 9.46 8.46 -10.21
N PHE A 110 8.44 7.65 -10.51
CA PHE A 110 7.37 7.31 -9.57
C PHE A 110 7.78 6.23 -8.57
N ASP A 111 7.10 6.19 -7.42
CA ASP A 111 7.00 5.00 -6.57
C ASP A 111 5.63 4.32 -6.78
N VAL A 112 5.64 3.05 -7.16
CA VAL A 112 4.44 2.27 -7.48
C VAL A 112 4.30 1.12 -6.51
N TRP A 113 3.15 1.08 -5.82
CA TRP A 113 2.74 -0.07 -5.03
C TRP A 113 1.72 -0.90 -5.81
N LEU A 114 2.06 -2.16 -6.06
CA LEU A 114 1.18 -3.08 -6.79
C LEU A 114 0.22 -3.74 -5.79
N GLN A 115 -1.07 -3.44 -5.87
CA GLN A 115 -2.08 -3.91 -4.92
C GLN A 115 -2.95 -5.04 -5.50
N VAL A 116 -3.36 -5.98 -4.65
CA VAL A 116 -4.43 -6.95 -4.93
C VAL A 116 -5.57 -6.87 -3.91
N GLU A 117 -6.77 -7.14 -4.40
CA GLU A 117 -7.97 -7.53 -3.64
C GLU A 117 -8.11 -9.05 -3.78
N ALA A 118 -7.71 -9.81 -2.76
CA ALA A 118 -7.39 -11.23 -2.95
C ALA A 118 -8.60 -12.18 -2.98
N GLY A 119 -9.71 -11.85 -2.33
CA GLY A 119 -10.75 -12.83 -2.04
C GLY A 119 -10.16 -14.03 -1.28
N ASN A 120 -10.49 -15.25 -1.69
CA ASN A 120 -9.92 -16.48 -1.13
C ASN A 120 -8.66 -16.99 -1.84
N ALA A 121 -8.02 -16.19 -2.70
CA ALA A 121 -6.77 -16.57 -3.36
C ALA A 121 -5.58 -16.65 -2.38
N ASP A 122 -4.62 -17.52 -2.68
CA ASP A 122 -3.39 -17.67 -1.93
C ASP A 122 -2.51 -16.42 -2.09
N MET A 123 -2.25 -15.75 -0.98
CA MET A 123 -1.51 -14.49 -1.00
C MET A 123 -0.02 -14.67 -1.32
N ASP A 124 0.60 -15.78 -0.93
CA ASP A 124 2.01 -16.03 -1.25
C ASP A 124 2.17 -16.25 -2.77
N GLU A 125 1.23 -16.98 -3.39
CA GLU A 125 1.18 -17.14 -4.84
C GLU A 125 0.90 -15.82 -5.57
N LEU A 126 -0.02 -14.98 -5.07
CA LEU A 126 -0.27 -13.65 -5.65
C LEU A 126 0.96 -12.73 -5.58
N ILE A 127 1.66 -12.70 -4.44
CA ILE A 127 2.91 -11.95 -4.28
C ILE A 127 3.93 -12.44 -5.32
N ASP A 128 4.11 -13.76 -5.43
CA ASP A 128 5.08 -14.34 -6.37
C ASP A 128 4.71 -14.06 -7.83
N ILE A 129 3.44 -14.20 -8.24
CA ILE A 129 2.99 -13.91 -9.62
C ILE A 129 3.25 -12.45 -9.97
N VAL A 130 2.71 -11.52 -9.16
CA VAL A 130 2.76 -10.08 -9.46
C VAL A 130 4.19 -9.55 -9.44
N LEU A 131 4.97 -9.89 -8.41
CA LEU A 131 6.35 -9.37 -8.31
C LEU A 131 7.29 -10.05 -9.30
N ASN A 132 7.11 -11.33 -9.66
CA ASN A 132 7.91 -11.90 -10.75
C ASN A 132 7.62 -11.23 -12.09
N GLN A 133 6.36 -10.83 -12.33
CA GLN A 133 5.99 -10.12 -13.55
C GLN A 133 6.62 -8.73 -13.60
N TYR A 134 6.60 -7.95 -12.51
CA TYR A 134 6.89 -6.52 -12.58
C TYR A 134 8.15 -6.03 -11.85
N LYS A 135 8.91 -6.89 -11.17
CA LYS A 135 10.10 -6.46 -10.41
C LYS A 135 11.24 -5.86 -11.23
N HIS A 136 11.19 -5.96 -12.56
CA HIS A 136 12.16 -5.29 -13.44
C HIS A 136 11.93 -3.77 -13.54
N HIS A 137 10.75 -3.29 -13.15
CA HIS A 137 10.44 -1.87 -13.11
C HIS A 137 11.06 -1.20 -11.86
N PRO A 138 12.01 -0.27 -12.02
CA PRO A 138 12.59 0.46 -10.89
C PRO A 138 11.58 1.34 -10.13
N SER A 139 10.43 1.68 -10.72
CA SER A 139 9.35 2.39 -10.03
C SER A 139 8.60 1.53 -9.02
N VAL A 140 8.62 0.20 -9.15
CA VAL A 140 7.93 -0.69 -8.20
C VAL A 140 8.69 -0.69 -6.87
N VAL A 141 8.01 -0.31 -5.79
CA VAL A 141 8.59 -0.25 -4.44
C VAL A 141 8.09 -1.35 -3.50
N GLY A 142 7.04 -2.08 -3.91
CA GLY A 142 6.46 -3.08 -3.05
C GLY A 142 5.12 -3.62 -3.52
N PHE A 143 4.51 -4.35 -2.60
CA PHE A 143 3.24 -5.04 -2.82
C PHE A 143 2.22 -4.61 -1.77
N GLY A 144 0.96 -4.54 -2.20
CA GLY A 144 -0.18 -4.10 -1.40
C GLY A 144 -1.23 -5.17 -1.20
N VAL A 145 -1.68 -5.31 0.04
CA VAL A 145 -2.84 -6.14 0.36
C VAL A 145 -4.00 -5.27 0.78
N ASP A 146 -5.09 -5.35 0.04
CA ASP A 146 -6.38 -4.86 0.49
C ASP A 146 -7.00 -5.85 1.48
N VAL A 147 -6.85 -5.57 2.78
CA VAL A 147 -7.23 -6.54 3.82
C VAL A 147 -8.75 -6.68 3.91
N GLU A 148 -9.51 -5.66 3.49
CA GLU A 148 -10.97 -5.68 3.27
C GLU A 148 -11.43 -6.92 2.49
N TRP A 149 -10.60 -7.35 1.54
CA TRP A 149 -10.88 -8.45 0.61
C TRP A 149 -10.08 -9.71 0.91
N TYR A 150 -9.27 -9.75 1.98
CA TYR A 150 -8.51 -10.95 2.34
C TYR A 150 -9.41 -12.00 2.99
N GLN A 151 -9.52 -13.18 2.37
CA GLN A 151 -10.41 -14.27 2.79
C GLN A 151 -11.88 -13.82 2.92
N SER A 152 -12.30 -12.87 2.08
CA SER A 152 -13.67 -12.38 2.04
C SER A 152 -14.12 -12.02 0.62
N THR A 153 -15.34 -12.42 0.27
CA THR A 153 -15.92 -12.24 -1.07
C THR A 153 -17.34 -11.67 -1.04
N ASP A 154 -18.06 -11.85 0.07
CA ASP A 154 -19.48 -11.49 0.21
C ASP A 154 -19.71 -10.27 1.14
N GLY A 155 -18.63 -9.66 1.63
CA GLY A 155 -18.68 -8.44 2.45
C GLY A 155 -17.27 -7.92 2.77
N PRO A 156 -17.11 -6.61 2.96
CA PRO A 156 -15.78 -6.00 3.03
C PRO A 156 -15.04 -6.19 4.37
N GLU A 157 -15.41 -7.12 5.24
CA GLU A 157 -14.72 -7.19 6.53
C GLU A 157 -13.32 -7.81 6.41
N GLY A 158 -13.10 -8.78 5.54
CA GLY A 158 -11.82 -9.48 5.47
C GLY A 158 -11.49 -10.28 6.75
N THR A 159 -10.31 -10.88 6.77
CA THR A 159 -9.79 -11.60 7.95
C THR A 159 -8.65 -10.82 8.60
N PRO A 160 -8.66 -10.62 9.93
CA PRO A 160 -7.56 -9.97 10.63
C PRO A 160 -6.21 -10.66 10.41
N ILE A 161 -5.18 -9.87 10.14
CA ILE A 161 -3.83 -10.35 9.87
C ILE A 161 -3.08 -10.53 11.20
N SER A 162 -2.52 -11.72 11.44
CA SER A 162 -1.64 -11.95 12.59
C SER A 162 -0.22 -11.44 12.31
N ASP A 163 0.57 -11.28 13.38
CA ASP A 163 1.98 -10.90 13.27
C ASP A 163 2.78 -11.90 12.39
N GLU A 164 2.52 -13.20 12.55
CA GLU A 164 3.19 -14.26 11.80
C GLU A 164 2.84 -14.22 10.30
N VAL A 165 1.57 -13.92 9.98
CA VAL A 165 1.14 -13.75 8.59
C VAL A 165 1.78 -12.52 7.97
N ALA A 166 1.78 -11.40 8.68
CA ALA A 166 2.42 -10.17 8.21
C ALA A 166 3.93 -10.35 8.00
N GLU A 167 4.63 -10.97 8.94
CA GLU A 167 6.06 -11.27 8.81
C GLU A 167 6.35 -12.20 7.63
N ARG A 168 5.50 -13.22 7.42
CA ARG A 168 5.61 -14.11 6.25
C ARG A 168 5.49 -13.34 4.94
N TRP A 169 4.48 -12.48 4.81
CA TRP A 169 4.27 -11.71 3.58
C TRP A 169 5.37 -10.68 3.34
N VAL A 170 5.88 -10.02 4.38
CA VAL A 170 7.07 -9.15 4.24
C VAL A 170 8.26 -9.94 3.70
N LYS A 171 8.53 -11.14 4.23
CA LYS A 171 9.60 -12.01 3.72
C LYS A 171 9.35 -12.47 2.28
N ALA A 172 8.11 -12.78 1.92
CA ALA A 172 7.73 -13.17 0.56
C ALA A 172 7.99 -12.03 -0.43
N VAL A 173 7.59 -10.80 -0.08
CA VAL A 173 7.87 -9.60 -0.89
C VAL A 173 9.37 -9.34 -1.01
N GLN A 174 10.11 -9.41 0.11
CA GLN A 174 11.55 -9.11 0.14
C GLN A 174 12.42 -10.17 -0.54
N LYS A 175 11.89 -11.38 -0.77
CA LYS A 175 12.55 -12.42 -1.56
C LYS A 175 12.74 -11.99 -3.02
N HIS A 176 11.86 -11.12 -3.54
CA HIS A 176 11.97 -10.58 -4.91
C HIS A 176 12.95 -9.43 -4.99
N ASN A 177 12.95 -8.57 -3.98
CA ASN A 177 13.92 -7.49 -3.82
C ASN A 177 14.00 -7.11 -2.32
N PRO A 178 15.19 -7.16 -1.69
CA PRO A 178 15.31 -6.88 -0.25
C PRO A 178 14.94 -5.44 0.15
N ASN A 179 14.84 -4.52 -0.81
CA ASN A 179 14.40 -3.15 -0.57
C ASN A 179 12.87 -2.98 -0.70
N TYR A 180 12.16 -3.99 -1.21
CA TYR A 180 10.71 -3.92 -1.30
C TYR A 180 10.05 -3.97 0.07
N ARG A 181 8.87 -3.38 0.12
CA ARG A 181 8.05 -3.26 1.31
C ARG A 181 6.67 -3.86 1.07
N LEU A 182 6.02 -4.23 2.15
CA LEU A 182 4.60 -4.58 2.14
C LEU A 182 3.81 -3.33 2.53
N PHE A 183 2.66 -3.07 1.90
CA PHE A 183 1.64 -2.25 2.54
C PHE A 183 0.41 -3.08 2.85
N LEU A 184 -0.21 -2.78 3.99
CA LEU A 184 -1.49 -3.35 4.42
C LEU A 184 -2.49 -2.22 4.53
N LYS A 185 -3.67 -2.40 3.93
CA LYS A 185 -4.73 -1.41 3.91
C LYS A 185 -6.00 -1.92 4.57
N HIS A 186 -6.57 -1.10 5.47
CA HIS A 186 -7.90 -1.27 6.05
C HIS A 186 -8.31 0.00 6.82
N TRP A 187 -9.61 0.19 7.05
CA TRP A 187 -10.13 1.28 7.88
C TRP A 187 -10.07 1.01 9.39
N ASP A 188 -9.70 -0.21 9.80
CA ASP A 188 -9.81 -0.66 11.19
C ASP A 188 -8.51 -1.33 11.62
N ALA A 189 -7.84 -0.73 12.60
CA ALA A 189 -6.56 -1.20 13.09
C ALA A 189 -6.63 -2.62 13.67
N ARG A 190 -7.81 -3.12 14.04
CA ARG A 190 -8.00 -4.50 14.53
C ARG A 190 -7.76 -5.56 13.46
N TRP A 191 -7.74 -5.18 12.17
CA TRP A 191 -7.40 -6.07 11.06
C TRP A 191 -5.92 -6.09 10.72
N MET A 192 -5.14 -5.19 11.30
CA MET A 192 -3.69 -5.15 11.11
C MET A 192 -2.98 -6.05 12.12
N PRO A 193 -1.74 -6.48 11.84
CA PRO A 193 -0.91 -7.19 12.80
C PRO A 193 -0.79 -6.43 14.13
N PRO A 194 -1.06 -7.07 15.29
CA PRO A 194 -1.11 -6.38 16.57
C PRO A 194 0.24 -5.78 16.99
N ALA A 195 1.38 -6.39 16.66
CA ALA A 195 2.70 -5.91 17.09
C ALA A 195 3.78 -5.87 16.00
N PHE A 196 3.68 -6.66 14.93
CA PHE A 196 4.67 -6.66 13.86
C PHE A 196 4.56 -5.40 13.00
N ARG A 197 5.69 -4.74 12.73
CA ARG A 197 5.77 -3.44 12.04
C ARG A 197 6.83 -3.37 10.95
N ASP A 198 7.89 -4.15 11.07
CA ASP A 198 9.08 -4.04 10.23
C ASP A 198 8.75 -4.33 8.76
N GLY A 199 9.15 -3.43 7.86
CA GLY A 199 8.91 -3.56 6.42
C GLY A 199 7.49 -3.22 5.95
N ILE A 200 6.61 -2.74 6.84
CA ILE A 200 5.20 -2.46 6.52
C ILE A 200 4.95 -0.94 6.38
N LEU A 201 4.12 -0.55 5.41
CA LEU A 201 3.37 0.71 5.37
C LEU A 201 1.91 0.42 5.75
N PHE A 202 1.38 1.06 6.79
CA PHE A 202 -0.01 0.88 7.20
C PHE A 202 -0.91 1.96 6.60
N VAL A 203 -1.80 1.58 5.68
CA VAL A 203 -2.66 2.52 4.94
C VAL A 203 -4.07 2.51 5.53
N ASN A 204 -4.56 3.67 5.96
CA ASN A 204 -5.95 3.85 6.35
C ASN A 204 -6.77 4.30 5.13
N ASP A 205 -7.90 3.65 4.89
CA ASP A 205 -8.84 3.96 3.82
C ASP A 205 -10.28 4.18 4.31
N SER A 206 -10.42 4.56 5.58
CA SER A 206 -11.69 5.00 6.17
C SER A 206 -12.32 6.12 5.33
N GLN A 207 -13.65 6.12 5.32
CA GLN A 207 -14.49 7.03 4.55
C GLN A 207 -15.86 7.18 5.25
N GLN A 208 -16.75 7.97 4.66
CA GLN A 208 -18.09 8.26 5.20
C GLN A 208 -18.05 9.10 6.48
N PHE A 209 -17.07 9.99 6.55
CA PHE A 209 -16.90 10.93 7.63
C PHE A 209 -17.95 12.04 7.56
N GLU A 210 -18.59 12.28 8.71
CA GLU A 210 -19.57 13.36 8.89
C GLU A 210 -18.98 14.76 8.70
N SER A 211 -17.67 14.93 8.94
CA SER A 211 -16.96 16.21 8.81
C SER A 211 -15.46 16.02 8.62
N PHE A 212 -14.78 17.12 8.29
CA PHE A 212 -13.32 17.14 8.20
C PHE A 212 -12.64 16.79 9.54
N GLU A 213 -13.17 17.28 10.65
CA GLU A 213 -12.66 16.97 12.00
C GLU A 213 -12.85 15.49 12.36
N HIS A 214 -13.90 14.84 11.83
CA HIS A 214 -14.08 13.41 12.01
C HIS A 214 -12.97 12.62 11.31
N LEU A 215 -12.67 12.95 10.04
CA LEU A 215 -11.54 12.36 9.31
C LEU A 215 -10.23 12.55 10.08
N MET A 216 -9.95 13.78 10.53
CA MET A 216 -8.69 14.07 11.23
C MET A 216 -8.56 13.29 12.54
N ARG A 217 -9.66 13.09 13.30
CA ARG A 217 -9.62 12.27 14.52
C ARG A 217 -9.28 10.81 14.22
N ASP A 218 -9.90 10.23 13.20
CA ASP A 218 -9.67 8.85 12.80
C ASP A 218 -8.23 8.63 12.33
N PHE A 219 -7.77 9.46 11.39
CA PHE A 219 -6.43 9.33 10.81
C PHE A 219 -5.32 9.62 11.83
N THR A 220 -5.56 10.53 12.78
CA THR A 220 -4.61 10.77 13.90
C THR A 220 -4.51 9.55 14.81
N GLU A 221 -5.61 8.87 15.09
CA GLU A 221 -5.60 7.66 15.91
C GLU A 221 -4.88 6.51 15.19
N TRP A 222 -5.07 6.38 13.87
CA TRP A 222 -4.31 5.45 13.03
C TRP A 222 -2.80 5.69 13.13
N GLY A 223 -2.38 6.95 12.97
CA GLY A 223 -1.00 7.37 13.13
C GLY A 223 -0.40 6.97 14.48
N ARG A 224 -1.13 7.24 15.57
CA ARG A 224 -0.72 6.87 16.94
C ARG A 224 -0.64 5.37 17.15
N THR A 225 -1.58 4.61 16.59
CA THR A 225 -1.67 3.15 16.74
C THR A 225 -0.47 2.44 16.13
N PHE A 226 0.01 2.92 14.97
CA PHE A 226 1.11 2.29 14.26
C PHE A 226 2.47 2.94 14.51
N ALA A 227 2.54 4.07 15.21
CA ALA A 227 3.80 4.72 15.53
C ALA A 227 4.78 3.76 16.24
N PRO A 228 6.08 3.76 15.88
CA PRO A 228 6.73 4.67 14.92
C PRO A 228 6.72 4.16 13.47
N ALA A 229 6.00 3.08 13.15
CA ALA A 229 5.93 2.56 11.79
C ALA A 229 5.29 3.59 10.84
N PRO A 230 5.72 3.63 9.57
CA PRO A 230 5.19 4.58 8.61
C PRO A 230 3.72 4.28 8.28
N VAL A 231 2.91 5.34 8.18
CA VAL A 231 1.50 5.25 7.80
C VAL A 231 1.24 5.98 6.48
N GLY A 232 0.21 5.53 5.77
CA GLY A 232 -0.33 6.16 4.59
C GLY A 232 -1.83 6.41 4.72
N PHE A 233 -2.35 7.32 3.91
CA PHE A 233 -3.77 7.67 3.92
C PHE A 233 -4.35 7.69 2.52
N GLN A 234 -5.47 6.99 2.33
CA GLN A 234 -6.35 7.15 1.18
C GLN A 234 -7.52 8.06 1.54
N TYR A 235 -7.78 9.06 0.73
CA TYR A 235 -8.84 10.05 0.99
C TYR A 235 -9.42 10.64 -0.30
N GLY A 236 -10.50 11.40 -0.15
CA GLY A 236 -11.23 11.99 -1.27
C GLY A 236 -12.42 11.16 -1.75
N TYR A 237 -12.91 10.23 -0.94
CA TYR A 237 -14.04 9.37 -1.30
C TYR A 237 -15.32 10.19 -1.62
N PRO A 238 -16.20 9.68 -2.51
CA PRO A 238 -17.45 10.35 -2.84
C PRO A 238 -18.36 10.60 -1.63
N ALA A 239 -18.35 9.71 -0.63
CA ALA A 239 -19.15 9.86 0.59
C ALA A 239 -18.76 11.10 1.39
N ASP A 240 -17.47 11.46 1.38
CA ASP A 240 -16.92 12.59 2.12
C ASP A 240 -17.06 13.92 1.36
N ARG A 241 -17.51 13.85 0.10
CA ARG A 241 -17.69 15.01 -0.78
C ARG A 241 -18.63 16.06 -0.22
N ILE A 242 -19.50 15.67 0.72
CA ILE A 242 -20.41 16.58 1.39
C ILE A 242 -19.69 17.73 2.10
N TRP A 243 -18.44 17.55 2.54
CA TRP A 243 -17.65 18.58 3.22
C TRP A 243 -16.39 18.98 2.41
N TRP A 244 -15.66 18.05 1.80
CA TRP A 244 -14.39 18.40 1.16
C TRP A 244 -14.56 19.27 -0.09
N LYS A 245 -15.73 19.23 -0.76
CA LYS A 245 -16.02 20.07 -1.93
C LYS A 245 -16.02 21.58 -1.65
N TYR A 246 -15.99 21.97 -0.37
CA TYR A 246 -15.95 23.36 0.08
C TYR A 246 -14.52 23.84 0.37
N LEU A 247 -13.52 22.96 0.30
CA LEU A 247 -12.11 23.32 0.35
C LEU A 247 -11.67 23.89 -1.01
N GLU A 248 -10.68 24.76 -1.01
CA GLU A 248 -10.11 25.36 -2.23
C GLU A 248 -9.18 24.38 -2.93
N ASP A 249 -8.34 23.69 -2.16
CA ASP A 249 -7.48 22.60 -2.60
C ASP A 249 -7.68 21.38 -1.69
N PRO A 250 -8.77 20.60 -1.88
CA PRO A 250 -9.08 19.48 -0.98
C PRO A 250 -7.91 18.48 -0.82
N PRO A 251 -7.22 18.02 -1.88
CA PRO A 251 -6.08 17.13 -1.72
C PRO A 251 -4.94 17.73 -0.89
N GLY A 252 -4.62 19.00 -1.14
CA GLY A 252 -3.50 19.70 -0.50
C GLY A 252 -3.79 20.08 0.94
N GLU A 253 -4.96 20.66 1.21
CA GLU A 253 -5.37 21.10 2.55
C GLU A 253 -5.51 19.92 3.51
N ILE A 254 -6.16 18.82 3.08
CA ILE A 254 -6.28 17.61 3.90
C ILE A 254 -4.89 16.98 4.12
N GLY A 255 -4.11 16.81 3.04
CA GLY A 255 -2.81 16.16 3.11
C GLY A 255 -1.81 16.91 3.99
N GLN A 256 -1.79 18.24 3.93
CA GLN A 256 -0.87 19.05 4.74
C GLN A 256 -1.19 18.93 6.23
N LEU A 257 -2.47 18.95 6.59
CA LEU A 257 -2.88 18.77 7.99
C LEU A 257 -2.56 17.36 8.50
N LEU A 258 -2.63 16.33 7.67
CA LEU A 258 -2.18 14.98 8.04
C LEU A 258 -0.66 14.89 8.27
N ILE A 259 0.14 15.60 7.48
CA ILE A 259 1.58 15.70 7.71
C ILE A 259 1.87 16.39 9.04
N ASP A 260 1.14 17.46 9.35
CA ASP A 260 1.36 18.27 10.54
C ASP A 260 0.92 17.53 11.84
N GLU A 261 -0.19 16.80 11.80
CA GLU A 261 -0.79 16.13 12.98
C GLU A 261 -0.34 14.67 13.17
N VAL A 262 0.18 14.03 12.12
CA VAL A 262 0.61 12.62 12.14
C VAL A 262 2.09 12.49 11.77
N PRO A 263 3.02 12.49 12.74
CA PRO A 263 4.46 12.59 12.47
C PRO A 263 5.06 11.41 11.69
N ASN A 264 4.39 10.26 11.66
CA ASN A 264 4.78 9.07 10.91
C ASN A 264 4.08 8.94 9.55
N THR A 265 3.39 9.99 9.06
CA THR A 265 2.86 10.04 7.68
C THR A 265 3.99 9.92 6.67
N LYS A 266 3.92 8.91 5.82
CA LYS A 266 4.86 8.70 4.70
C LYS A 266 4.19 8.50 3.36
N ALA A 267 2.86 8.39 3.29
CA ALA A 267 2.16 8.30 2.02
C ALA A 267 0.78 8.99 2.02
N LEU A 268 0.43 9.69 0.95
CA LEU A 268 -0.85 10.38 0.75
C LEU A 268 -1.42 10.05 -0.64
N PHE A 269 -2.59 9.42 -0.70
CA PHE A 269 -3.20 9.00 -1.96
C PHE A 269 -4.63 9.53 -2.11
N TRP A 270 -4.87 10.33 -3.14
CA TRP A 270 -6.22 10.68 -3.55
C TRP A 270 -6.87 9.50 -4.29
N VAL A 271 -8.13 9.19 -4.00
CA VAL A 271 -8.81 8.05 -4.62
C VAL A 271 -9.32 8.34 -6.03
N ASP A 272 -9.22 7.33 -6.89
CA ASP A 272 -9.71 7.33 -8.28
C ASP A 272 -11.21 7.60 -8.45
N PHE A 273 -12.04 7.32 -7.45
CA PHE A 273 -13.49 7.56 -7.52
C PHE A 273 -13.87 9.03 -7.79
N THR A 274 -13.01 9.97 -7.38
CA THR A 274 -13.24 11.42 -7.52
C THR A 274 -12.05 12.12 -8.20
N VAL A 275 -11.06 11.36 -8.68
CA VAL A 275 -9.82 11.92 -9.24
C VAL A 275 -10.09 12.82 -10.44
N ILE A 276 -11.03 12.46 -11.32
CA ILE A 276 -11.38 13.24 -12.51
C ILE A 276 -12.08 14.56 -12.12
N GLU A 277 -12.81 14.59 -11.00
CA GLU A 277 -13.44 15.81 -10.52
C GLU A 277 -12.39 16.82 -10.03
N VAL A 278 -11.37 16.31 -9.35
CA VAL A 278 -10.36 17.14 -8.67
C VAL A 278 -9.18 17.47 -9.57
N PHE A 279 -8.83 16.54 -10.46
CA PHE A 279 -7.76 16.65 -11.45
C PHE A 279 -8.38 16.36 -12.83
N PRO A 280 -9.13 17.30 -13.43
CA PRO A 280 -9.76 17.06 -14.72
C PRO A 280 -8.71 16.85 -15.83
N PRO A 281 -8.93 15.92 -16.77
CA PRO A 281 -8.07 15.81 -17.95
C PRO A 281 -8.18 17.08 -18.81
N GLU A 282 -7.07 17.41 -19.49
CA GLU A 282 -6.98 18.55 -20.42
C GLU A 282 -7.76 18.33 -21.73
#